data_AF-A0A2N9LTK5-F1
#
_entry.id   AF-A0A2N9LTK5-F1
#
_cell.length_a   1.000
_cell.length_b   1.000
_cell.length_c   1.000
_cell.angle_alpha   90.00
_cell.angle_beta   90.00
_cell.angle_gamma   90.00
#
_symmetry.space_group_name_H-M   'P 1'
#
loop_
_entity.id
_entity.type
_entity.pdbx_description
1 polymer ?
#
loop_
_entity_poly.entity_id
_entity_poly.type
_entity_poly.pdbx_seq_one_letter_code
_entity_poly.pdbx_strand_id
1 'polypeptide(L)' 'MTCRAAALAHQGVIPQPTFLVGDDLVAGQLVELMPEYRSLEFGNYAVYPTPKHVPTKVRVRIDFLVECFKHPRLSW' A
#
# COMPACT_ATOMS: atom_id res chain seq x y z
N MET A 1 0.71 8.21 17.90
CA MET A 1 0.99 6.77 17.79
C MET A 1 0.28 6.25 16.54
N THR A 2 0.95 5.56 15.62
CA THR A 2 0.32 5.06 14.37
C THR A 2 -0.30 3.68 14.58
N CYS A 3 -1.28 3.29 13.76
CA CYS A 3 -1.95 1.98 13.88
C CYS A 3 -0.96 0.80 13.83
N ARG A 4 0.01 0.84 12.90
CA ARG A 4 1.09 -0.15 12.79
C ARG A 4 1.90 -0.30 14.09
N ALA A 5 2.28 0.82 14.71
CA ALA A 5 3.07 0.80 15.95
C ALA A 5 2.29 0.16 17.11
N ALA A 6 0.97 0.37 17.19
CA ALA A 6 0.12 -0.26 18.20
C ALA A 6 0.01 -1.78 17.99
N ALA A 7 -0.15 -2.25 16.75
CA ALA A 7 -0.18 -3.68 16.45
C ALA A 7 1.15 -4.38 16.78
N LEU A 8 2.29 -3.75 16.45
CA LEU A 8 3.61 -4.27 16.81
C LEU A 8 3.85 -4.30 18.33
N ALA A 9 3.16 -3.45 19.10
CA ALA A 9 3.17 -3.46 20.55
C ALA A 9 2.11 -4.39 21.17
N HIS A 10 1.49 -5.28 20.37
CA HIS A 10 0.46 -6.23 20.79
C HIS A 10 -0.80 -5.57 21.38
N GLN A 11 -1.16 -4.38 20.91
CA GLN A 11 -2.31 -3.62 21.43
C GLN A 11 -3.60 -3.80 20.62
N GLY A 12 -3.60 -4.64 19.57
CA GLY A 12 -4.81 -4.95 18.81
C GLY A 12 -4.57 -5.44 17.39
N VAL A 13 -5.67 -5.62 16.66
CA VAL A 13 -5.72 -6.03 15.26
C VAL A 13 -6.01 -4.81 14.39
N ILE A 14 -5.34 -4.70 13.23
CA ILE A 14 -5.48 -3.56 12.32
C ILE A 14 -5.71 -4.03 10.87
N PRO A 15 -6.68 -3.44 10.13
CA PRO A 15 -6.81 -3.68 8.70
C PRO A 15 -5.81 -2.78 7.97
N GLN A 16 -4.72 -3.35 7.45
CA GLN A 16 -3.68 -2.58 6.76
C GLN A 16 -3.39 -3.13 5.36
N PRO A 17 -3.07 -2.27 4.39
CA PRO A 17 -2.54 -2.71 3.11
C PRO A 17 -1.21 -3.45 3.28
N THR A 18 -1.01 -4.51 2.51
CA THR A 18 0.20 -5.34 2.57
C THR A 18 1.48 -4.56 2.28
N PHE A 19 1.44 -3.51 1.44
CA PHE A 19 2.65 -2.70 1.18
C PHE A 19 3.14 -1.91 2.40
N LEU A 20 2.29 -1.71 3.41
CA LEU A 20 2.63 -0.94 4.61
C LEU A 20 3.16 -1.82 5.76
N VAL A 21 2.76 -3.09 5.78
CA VAL A 21 3.12 -4.06 6.83
C VAL A 21 3.83 -5.31 6.30
N GLY A 22 4.13 -5.36 5.00
CA GLY A 22 4.65 -6.55 4.33
C GLY A 22 5.98 -7.03 4.90
N ASP A 23 6.87 -6.10 5.25
CA ASP A 23 8.15 -6.44 5.88
C ASP A 23 7.94 -7.06 7.28
N ASP A 24 6.93 -6.60 8.03
CA ASP A 24 6.61 -7.14 9.35
C ASP A 24 5.95 -8.53 9.26
N LEU A 25 5.15 -8.76 8.22
CA LEU A 25 4.57 -10.08 7.92
C LEU A 25 5.66 -11.08 7.54
N VAL A 26 6.59 -10.67 6.66
CA VAL A 26 7.73 -11.51 6.25
C VAL A 26 8.65 -11.81 7.43
N ALA A 27 8.88 -10.84 8.31
CA ALA A 27 9.66 -11.01 9.53
C ALA A 27 8.94 -11.80 10.63
N GLY A 28 7.65 -12.12 10.45
CA GLY A 28 6.83 -12.83 11.44
C GLY A 28 6.47 -11.98 12.68
N GLN A 29 6.66 -10.66 12.62
CA GLN A 29 6.28 -9.74 13.69
C GLN A 29 4.77 -9.45 13.69
N LEU A 30 4.14 -9.55 12.52
CA LEU A 30 2.70 -9.54 12.34
C LEU A 30 2.27 -10.85 11.67
N VAL A 31 1.01 -11.22 11.88
CA VAL A 31 0.37 -12.39 11.26
C VAL A 31 -0.94 -11.97 10.61
N GLU A 32 -1.25 -12.55 9.46
CA GLU A 32 -2.54 -12.36 8.80
C GLU A 32 -3.65 -13.07 9.57
N LEU A 33 -4.79 -12.39 9.73
CA LEU A 33 -5.97 -12.91 10.39
C LEU A 33 -7.12 -12.92 9.39
N MET A 34 -7.94 -13.98 9.43
CA MET A 34 -9.13 -14.14 8.57
C MET A 34 -8.81 -14.07 7.07
N PRO A 35 -7.96 -14.97 6.52
CA PRO A 35 -7.51 -14.91 5.12
C PRO A 35 -8.65 -15.04 4.09
N GLU A 36 -9.79 -15.58 4.50
CA GLU A 36 -11.00 -15.70 3.67
C GLU A 36 -11.78 -14.37 3.56
N TYR A 37 -11.49 -13.41 4.44
CA TYR A 37 -12.20 -12.13 4.50
C TYR A 37 -11.38 -11.01 3.86
N ARG A 38 -11.62 -10.78 2.57
CA ARG A 38 -10.95 -9.72 1.82
C ARG A 38 -11.66 -8.38 1.98
N SER A 39 -10.90 -7.34 2.32
CA SER A 39 -11.39 -5.97 2.29
C SER A 39 -11.55 -5.48 0.85
N LEU A 40 -12.23 -4.35 0.67
CA LEU A 40 -12.34 -3.69 -0.63
C LEU A 40 -10.94 -3.35 -1.14
N GLU A 41 -10.66 -3.71 -2.40
CA GLU A 41 -9.41 -3.34 -3.05
C GLU A 41 -9.43 -1.83 -3.37
N PHE A 42 -8.54 -1.09 -2.73
CA PHE A 42 -8.32 0.32 -3.03
C PHE A 42 -7.21 0.47 -4.06
N GLY A 43 -7.52 1.08 -5.20
CA GLY A 43 -6.52 1.43 -6.21
C GLY A 43 -5.56 2.53 -5.72
N ASN A 44 -4.33 2.50 -6.20
CA ASN A 44 -3.39 3.62 -6.07
C ASN A 44 -3.62 4.62 -7.20
N TYR A 45 -4.04 5.84 -6.87
CA TYR A 45 -4.38 6.85 -7.86
C TYR A 45 -3.39 8.00 -7.85
N ALA A 46 -2.82 8.31 -9.02
CA ALA A 46 -2.08 9.55 -9.22
C ALA A 46 -3.05 10.69 -9.52
N VAL A 47 -3.29 11.57 -8.55
CA VAL A 47 -4.16 12.74 -8.72
C VAL A 47 -3.31 13.98 -9.02
N TYR A 48 -3.65 14.68 -10.09
CA TYR A 48 -3.03 15.93 -10.49
C TYR A 48 -4.10 16.84 -11.11
N PRO A 49 -4.00 18.17 -10.98
CA PRO A 49 -4.94 19.09 -11.62
C PRO A 49 -4.90 18.85 -13.12
N THR A 50 -6.04 18.71 -13.79
CA THR A 50 -6.10 18.56 -15.25
C THR A 50 -5.67 19.86 -15.91
N PRO A 51 -4.47 19.97 -16.52
CA PRO A 51 -4.14 21.12 -17.34
C PRO A 51 -4.51 20.76 -18.79
N LYS A 52 -4.67 21.75 -19.67
CA LYS A 52 -4.69 21.49 -21.13
C LYS A 52 -3.42 20.75 -21.61
N HIS A 53 -2.35 20.75 -20.81
CA HIS A 53 -1.09 20.06 -21.08
C HIS A 53 -0.44 19.58 -19.77
N VAL A 54 -0.29 18.26 -19.60
CA VAL A 54 0.54 17.69 -18.53
C VAL A 54 2.01 17.83 -18.95
N PRO A 55 2.86 18.54 -18.20
CA PRO A 55 4.28 18.67 -18.56
C PRO A 55 4.96 17.30 -18.66
N THR A 56 5.84 17.12 -19.64
CA THR A 56 6.54 15.84 -19.88
C THR A 56 7.24 15.31 -18.64
N LYS A 57 7.84 16.18 -17.83
CA LYS A 57 8.49 15.80 -16.55
C LYS A 57 7.52 15.15 -15.56
N VAL A 58 6.27 15.61 -15.52
CA VAL A 58 5.22 15.03 -14.67
C VAL A 58 4.79 13.68 -15.23
N ARG A 59 4.63 13.57 -16.56
CA ARG A 59 4.29 12.30 -17.22
C ARG A 59 5.33 11.21 -16.92
N VAL A 60 6.60 11.50 -17.18
CA VAL A 60 7.70 10.54 -16.93
C VAL A 60 7.75 10.10 -15.47
N ARG A 61 7.45 11.01 -14.52
CA ARG A 61 7.39 10.66 -13.10
C ARG A 61 6.18 9.78 -12.76
N ILE A 62 5.02 10.04 -13.36
CA ILE A 62 3.84 9.17 -13.19
C ILE A 62 4.12 7.79 -13.78
N ASP A 63 4.71 7.72 -14.97
CA ASP A 63 5.05 6.44 -15.61
C ASP A 63 6.00 5.62 -14.72
N PHE A 64 7.03 6.27 -14.15
CA PHE A 64 7.92 5.64 -13.18
C PHE A 64 7.17 5.10 -11.95
N LEU A 65 6.28 5.90 -11.35
CA LEU A 65 5.51 5.46 -10.18
C LEU A 65 4.57 4.29 -10.53
N VAL A 66 3.93 4.33 -11.70
CA VAL A 66 3.10 3.22 -12.18
C VAL A 66 3.92 1.94 -12.26
N GLU A 67 5.11 1.97 -12.88
CA GLU A 67 5.99 0.80 -12.91
C GLU A 67 6.38 0.30 -11.51
N CYS A 68 6.70 1.21 -10.58
CA CYS A 68 7.05 0.85 -9.21
C CYS A 68 5.90 0.18 -8.43
N PHE A 69 4.64 0.53 -8.73
CA PHE A 69 3.46 0.06 -8.01
C PHE A 69 2.64 -1.01 -8.77
N LYS A 70 3.09 -1.44 -9.97
CA LYS A 70 2.41 -2.49 -10.76
C LYS A 70 2.28 -3.82 -10.01
N HIS A 71 3.32 -4.20 -9.27
CA HIS A 71 3.35 -5.46 -8.53
C HIS A 71 3.49 -5.16 -7.03
N PRO A 72 2.40 -5.17 -6.24
CA PRO A 72 2.55 -5.15 -4.79
C PRO A 72 3.39 -6.36 -4.38
N ARG A 73 4.38 -6.14 -3.50
CA ARG A 73 5.36 -7.18 -3.09
C ARG A 73 4.72 -8.44 -2.48
N LEU A 74 3.43 -8.37 -2.15
CA LEU A 74 2.61 -9.47 -1.66
C LEU A 74 1.21 -9.32 -2.27
N SER A 75 0.91 -10.15 -3.28
CA SER A 75 -0.42 -10.35 -3.84
C SER A 75 -0.89 -11.75 -3.44
N TRP A 76 -1.78 -11.83 -2.45
CA TRP A 76 -2.47 -13.07 -2.06
C TRP A 76 -3.89 -13.06 -2.60
#